data_AF-A0AAQ0BQF6-F1
#
_entry.id   AF-A0AAQ0BQF6-F1
#
_cell.length_a   1.000
_cell.length_b   1.000
_cell.length_c   1.000
_cell.angle_alpha   90.00
_cell.angle_beta   90.00
_cell.angle_gamma   90.00
#
_symmetry.space_group_name_H-M   'P 1'
#
loop_
_entity.id
_entity.type
_entity.pdbx_description
1 polymer ?
#
loop_
_entity_poly.entity_id
_entity_poly.type
_entity_poly.pdbx_seq_one_letter_code
_entity_poly.pdbx_strand_id
1 'polypeptide(L)'
;MAIHVASIVSKIILNDYDKKKLRVRGSIMDGGLTDSVKHALEQRIKSPLWGFIILAWTWFNWPNLAMLFMSDAPVKFRIDYILSQDYFYLYYVFAPILSGSILAVVSPYAQWLLSQAHRWADDRYKDNVFQSKERVFQDNIKLSKLKVQSDMAVDVEIAKINADIQTEVERGKREQILTEELETQKKILDEKIELLTKKLEDEKADFEELLKEKQKIQDIAINVTTLLEKALRLDDRRSVQQLVDEISDLFSVEDFELSEQRNALKNGIRKKRSVAEFIEEVKLNQSETSEINLQNK
;
A
#
# COMPACT_ATOMS: atom_id res chain seq x y z
N MET A 1 -18.34 109.74 -14.01
CA MET A 1 -17.81 108.54 -13.33
C MET A 1 -16.60 107.91 -14.03
N ALA A 2 -16.51 107.90 -15.37
CA ALA A 2 -15.39 107.31 -16.11
C ALA A 2 -14.01 107.99 -15.93
N ILE A 3 -13.96 109.32 -15.79
CA ILE A 3 -12.69 110.07 -15.67
C ILE A 3 -11.96 109.78 -14.34
N HIS A 4 -12.70 109.53 -13.27
CA HIS A 4 -12.12 109.27 -11.94
C HIS A 4 -11.48 107.88 -11.84
N VAL A 5 -12.02 106.88 -12.55
CA VAL A 5 -11.48 105.51 -12.56
C VAL A 5 -10.17 105.44 -13.34
N ALA A 6 -10.06 106.14 -14.48
CA ALA A 6 -8.83 106.16 -15.29
C ALA A 6 -7.63 106.80 -14.55
N SER A 7 -7.86 107.85 -13.77
CA SER A 7 -6.81 108.52 -12.98
C SER A 7 -6.25 107.63 -11.86
N ILE A 8 -7.14 106.86 -11.20
CA ILE A 8 -6.75 105.94 -10.12
C ILE A 8 -5.95 104.76 -10.69
N VAL A 9 -6.40 104.18 -11.80
CA VAL A 9 -5.71 103.06 -12.46
C VAL A 9 -4.32 103.49 -12.96
N SER A 10 -4.19 104.69 -13.55
CA SER A 10 -2.90 105.20 -14.04
C SER A 10 -1.88 105.41 -12.91
N LYS A 11 -2.30 105.96 -11.76
CA LYS A 11 -1.42 106.13 -10.58
C LYS A 11 -0.97 104.79 -9.97
N ILE A 12 -1.82 103.78 -9.98
CA ILE A 12 -1.48 102.45 -9.45
C ILE A 12 -0.44 101.78 -10.37
N ILE A 13 -0.60 101.88 -11.69
CA ILE A 13 0.34 101.28 -12.65
C ILE A 13 1.71 101.97 -12.62
N LEU A 14 1.77 103.30 -12.52
CA LEU A 14 3.05 104.01 -12.45
C LEU A 14 3.86 103.68 -11.19
N ASN A 15 3.19 103.55 -10.04
CA ASN A 15 3.84 103.24 -8.77
C ASN A 15 4.42 101.81 -8.76
N ASP A 16 3.71 100.85 -9.37
CA ASP A 16 4.19 99.46 -9.45
C ASP A 16 5.38 99.32 -10.42
N TYR A 17 5.43 100.13 -11.48
CA TYR A 17 6.55 100.15 -12.42
C TYR A 17 7.84 100.67 -11.79
N ASP A 18 7.76 101.74 -10.99
CA ASP A 18 8.93 102.35 -10.35
C ASP A 18 9.50 101.46 -9.22
N LYS A 19 8.61 100.83 -8.44
CA LYS A 19 9.00 99.82 -7.42
C LYS A 19 9.67 98.60 -8.03
N LYS A 20 9.27 98.16 -9.22
CA LYS A 20 9.96 97.04 -9.92
C LYS A 20 11.33 97.48 -10.42
N LYS A 21 11.45 98.69 -10.98
CA LYS A 21 12.73 99.20 -11.50
C LYS A 21 13.79 99.40 -10.43
N LEU A 22 13.42 99.90 -9.24
CA LEU A 22 14.33 100.07 -8.10
C LEU A 22 14.82 98.73 -7.52
N ARG A 23 13.95 97.71 -7.50
CA ARG A 23 14.29 96.35 -7.03
C ARG A 23 15.25 95.62 -7.97
N VAL A 24 15.04 95.77 -9.28
CA VAL A 24 15.92 95.18 -10.30
C VAL A 24 17.31 95.81 -10.25
N ARG A 25 17.41 97.14 -10.02
CA ARG A 25 18.70 97.82 -9.97
C ARG A 25 19.54 97.47 -8.72
N GLY A 26 18.90 97.22 -7.57
CA GLY A 26 19.58 96.76 -6.35
C GLY A 26 20.09 95.31 -6.44
N SER A 27 19.35 94.42 -7.12
CA SER A 27 19.72 93.00 -7.24
C SER A 27 20.90 92.74 -8.19
N ILE A 28 21.19 93.64 -9.14
CA ILE A 28 22.22 93.44 -10.17
C ILE A 28 23.64 93.76 -9.65
N MET A 29 23.78 94.59 -8.62
CA MET A 29 25.11 94.96 -8.09
C MET A 29 25.68 93.95 -7.09
N ASP A 30 24.85 93.21 -6.35
CA ASP A 30 25.31 92.20 -5.38
C ASP A 30 25.49 90.78 -5.97
N GLY A 31 24.79 90.47 -7.07
CA GLY A 31 24.85 89.16 -7.75
C GLY A 31 26.12 88.95 -8.59
N GLY A 32 26.68 90.01 -9.19
CA GLY A 32 27.82 89.87 -10.13
C GLY A 32 29.13 89.41 -9.48
N LEU A 33 29.44 89.88 -8.26
CA LEU A 33 30.66 89.47 -7.55
C LEU A 33 30.52 88.10 -6.89
N THR A 34 29.36 87.84 -6.29
CA THR A 34 29.11 86.59 -5.56
C THR A 34 29.03 85.41 -6.53
N ASP A 35 28.39 85.57 -7.68
CA ASP A 35 28.34 84.52 -8.71
C ASP A 35 29.71 84.27 -9.37
N SER A 36 30.52 85.31 -9.56
CA SER A 36 31.88 85.18 -10.11
C SER A 36 32.83 84.44 -9.15
N VAL A 37 32.77 84.75 -7.85
CA VAL A 37 33.55 84.04 -6.82
C VAL A 37 33.06 82.61 -6.66
N LYS A 38 31.75 82.39 -6.68
CA LYS A 38 31.16 81.05 -6.59
C LYS A 38 31.55 80.17 -7.77
N HIS A 39 31.53 80.70 -8.99
CA HIS A 39 31.98 79.97 -10.17
C HIS A 39 33.49 79.65 -10.15
N ALA A 40 34.32 80.59 -9.72
CA ALA A 40 35.77 80.36 -9.60
C ALA A 40 36.10 79.31 -8.52
N LEU A 41 35.36 79.30 -7.41
CA LEU A 41 35.48 78.28 -6.37
C LEU A 41 34.97 76.92 -6.86
N GLU A 42 33.86 76.87 -7.58
CA GLU A 42 33.29 75.62 -8.09
C GLU A 42 34.21 74.95 -9.13
N GLN A 43 34.83 75.72 -10.01
CA GLN A 43 35.81 75.19 -10.98
C GLN A 43 37.07 74.66 -10.31
N ARG A 44 37.51 75.26 -9.19
CA ARG A 44 38.70 74.83 -8.46
C ARG A 44 38.41 73.63 -7.56
N ILE A 45 37.26 73.59 -6.87
CA ILE A 45 36.84 72.47 -6.01
C ILE A 45 36.57 71.20 -6.83
N LYS A 46 36.18 71.33 -8.11
CA LYS A 46 36.06 70.19 -9.04
C LYS A 46 37.39 69.53 -9.36
N SER A 47 38.53 70.17 -9.11
CA SER A 47 39.85 69.55 -9.22
C SER A 47 40.22 68.86 -7.90
N PRO A 48 40.43 67.53 -7.90
CA PRO A 48 40.73 66.77 -6.68
C PRO A 48 41.90 67.35 -5.88
N LEU A 49 42.89 67.89 -6.59
CA LEU A 49 44.10 68.49 -6.03
C LEU A 49 43.77 69.67 -5.11
N TRP A 50 42.88 70.57 -5.54
CA TRP A 50 42.47 71.72 -4.74
C TRP A 50 41.61 71.32 -3.55
N GLY A 51 40.78 70.28 -3.67
CA GLY A 51 40.03 69.73 -2.55
C GLY A 51 40.95 69.27 -1.41
N PHE A 52 42.00 68.49 -1.76
CA PHE A 52 42.97 68.02 -0.76
C PHE A 52 43.87 69.14 -0.22
N ILE A 53 44.25 70.13 -1.04
CA ILE A 53 45.01 71.30 -0.58
C ILE A 53 44.17 72.16 0.39
N ILE A 54 42.90 72.42 0.09
CA ILE A 54 42.02 73.21 0.97
C ILE A 54 41.78 72.47 2.29
N LEU A 55 41.60 71.14 2.23
CA LEU A 55 41.42 70.31 3.41
C LEU A 55 42.68 70.25 4.27
N ALA A 56 43.86 70.05 3.65
CA ALA A 56 45.14 70.12 4.34
C ALA A 56 45.40 71.52 4.91
N TRP A 57 45.07 72.59 4.18
CA TRP A 57 45.22 73.96 4.64
C TRP A 57 44.36 74.23 5.86
N THR A 58 43.08 73.86 5.81
CA THR A 58 42.16 73.99 6.95
C THR A 58 42.65 73.18 8.15
N TRP A 59 43.19 71.98 7.93
CA TRP A 59 43.73 71.12 8.99
C TRP A 59 44.96 71.74 9.67
N PHE A 60 45.95 72.17 8.89
CA PHE A 60 47.19 72.78 9.41
C PHE A 60 46.97 74.17 9.99
N ASN A 61 46.03 74.96 9.44
CA ASN A 61 45.69 76.31 9.92
C ASN A 61 44.59 76.31 10.99
N TRP A 62 44.11 75.14 11.42
CA TRP A 62 43.03 75.02 12.38
C TRP A 62 43.28 75.79 13.69
N PRO A 63 44.49 75.80 14.29
CA PRO A 63 44.74 76.58 15.50
C PRO A 63 44.61 78.09 15.29
N ASN A 64 45.03 78.60 14.13
CA ASN A 64 44.92 80.02 13.77
C ASN A 64 43.46 80.41 13.50
N LEU A 65 42.70 79.50 12.86
CA LEU A 65 41.26 79.68 12.63
C LEU A 65 40.48 79.67 13.95
N ALA A 66 40.81 78.75 14.86
CA ALA A 66 40.23 78.66 16.19
C ALA A 66 40.56 79.90 17.03
N MET A 67 41.80 80.39 17.02
CA MET A 67 42.19 81.62 17.72
C MET A 67 41.46 82.86 17.16
N LEU A 68 41.24 82.91 15.85
CA LEU A 68 40.53 84.01 15.19
C LEU A 68 39.04 84.04 15.57
N PHE A 69 38.35 82.90 15.56
CA PHE A 69 36.91 82.82 15.78
C PHE A 69 36.48 82.59 17.24
N MET A 70 37.31 81.96 18.08
CA MET A 70 36.92 81.48 19.41
C MET A 70 37.59 82.21 20.57
N SER A 71 38.57 83.09 20.32
CA SER A 71 39.14 83.95 21.36
C SER A 71 38.18 85.10 21.72
N ASP A 72 38.33 85.70 22.91
CA ASP A 72 37.63 86.94 23.35
C ASP A 72 38.52 88.20 23.26
N ALA A 73 39.76 88.07 22.77
CA ALA A 73 40.73 89.18 22.68
C ALA A 73 40.36 90.25 21.61
N PRO A 74 40.82 91.51 21.69
CA PRO A 74 40.57 92.50 20.63
C PRO A 74 41.15 92.01 19.30
N VAL A 75 40.42 92.20 18.18
CA VAL A 75 40.77 91.66 16.85
C VAL A 75 42.21 91.97 16.42
N LYS A 76 42.73 93.17 16.77
CA LYS A 76 44.12 93.57 16.46
C LYS A 76 45.17 92.67 17.12
N PHE A 77 44.97 92.29 18.39
CA PHE A 77 45.91 91.43 19.11
C PHE A 77 45.94 89.99 18.57
N ARG A 78 44.82 89.49 18.04
CA ARG A 78 44.77 88.15 17.44
C ARG A 78 45.57 88.10 16.14
N ILE A 79 45.45 89.14 15.32
CA ILE A 79 46.16 89.23 14.04
C ILE A 79 47.67 89.37 14.29
N ASP A 80 48.08 90.21 15.23
CA ASP A 80 49.50 90.36 15.59
C ASP A 80 50.08 89.05 16.15
N TYR A 81 49.33 88.30 16.96
CA TYR A 81 49.77 87.00 17.48
C TYR A 81 49.97 85.96 16.37
N ILE A 82 49.08 85.92 15.38
CA ILE A 82 49.17 84.99 14.25
C ILE A 82 50.35 85.36 13.33
N LEU A 83 50.57 86.66 13.09
CA LEU A 83 51.65 87.15 12.23
C LEU A 83 53.04 87.13 12.90
N SER A 84 53.10 87.10 14.23
CA SER A 84 54.36 87.04 14.99
C SER A 84 54.90 85.61 15.18
N GLN A 85 54.25 84.60 14.60
CA GLN A 85 54.75 83.22 14.66
C GLN A 85 55.94 83.01 13.72
N ASP A 86 57.04 82.51 14.27
CA ASP A 86 58.22 82.14 13.49
C ASP A 86 57.86 81.12 12.39
N TYR A 87 58.35 81.36 11.17
CA TYR A 87 58.12 80.52 9.99
C TYR A 87 56.66 80.37 9.53
N PHE A 88 55.78 81.34 9.85
CA PHE A 88 54.36 81.33 9.50
C PHE A 88 54.08 80.89 8.04
N TYR A 89 54.71 81.53 7.06
CA TYR A 89 54.48 81.25 5.64
C TYR A 89 54.90 79.82 5.23
N LEU A 90 55.96 79.29 5.82
CA LEU A 90 56.50 77.99 5.44
C LEU A 90 55.62 76.86 5.97
N TYR A 91 55.18 76.97 7.23
CA TYR A 91 54.36 75.94 7.86
C TYR A 91 52.88 76.03 7.50
N TYR A 92 52.31 77.23 7.36
CA TYR A 92 50.87 77.40 7.19
C TYR A 92 50.43 77.64 5.74
N VAL A 93 51.34 78.01 4.84
CA VAL A 93 51.04 78.18 3.40
C VAL A 93 51.71 77.07 2.58
N PHE A 94 53.00 76.81 2.77
CA PHE A 94 53.71 75.84 1.93
C PHE A 94 53.47 74.37 2.33
N ALA A 95 53.53 74.04 3.63
CA ALA A 95 53.31 72.67 4.09
C ALA A 95 51.93 72.08 3.71
N PRO A 96 50.82 72.85 3.73
CA PRO A 96 49.52 72.35 3.32
C PRO A 96 49.39 72.14 1.80
N ILE A 97 50.09 72.96 1.00
CA ILE A 97 50.15 72.78 -0.46
C ILE A 97 50.92 71.50 -0.79
N LEU A 98 52.06 71.27 -0.13
CA LEU A 98 52.88 70.08 -0.37
C LEU A 98 52.16 68.80 0.10
N SER A 99 51.63 68.79 1.33
CA SER A 99 50.88 67.65 1.87
C SER A 99 49.59 67.38 1.10
N GLY A 100 48.83 68.42 0.73
CA GLY A 100 47.64 68.30 -0.10
C GLY A 100 47.94 67.75 -1.49
N SER A 101 49.07 68.16 -2.10
CA SER A 101 49.52 67.62 -3.39
C SER A 101 49.93 66.15 -3.30
N ILE A 102 50.66 65.77 -2.25
CA ILE A 102 51.04 64.36 -2.01
C ILE A 102 49.77 63.52 -1.78
N LEU A 103 48.83 64.01 -0.99
CA LEU A 103 47.57 63.29 -0.71
C LEU A 103 46.70 63.13 -1.96
N ALA A 104 46.67 64.14 -2.83
CA ALA A 104 45.98 64.07 -4.12
C ALA A 104 46.56 62.98 -5.04
N VAL A 105 47.89 62.78 -5.01
CA VAL A 105 48.57 61.71 -5.76
C VAL A 105 48.30 60.34 -5.14
N VAL A 106 48.27 60.23 -3.81
CA VAL A 106 48.08 58.96 -3.09
C VAL A 106 46.63 58.48 -3.12
N SER A 107 45.66 59.39 -3.15
CA SER A 107 44.22 59.08 -3.13
C SER A 107 43.77 58.03 -4.16
N PRO A 108 44.11 58.11 -5.47
CA PRO A 108 43.73 57.08 -6.44
C PRO A 108 44.33 55.69 -6.13
N TYR A 109 45.53 55.63 -5.53
CA TYR A 109 46.15 54.36 -5.14
C TYR A 109 45.47 53.72 -3.93
N ALA A 110 44.98 54.54 -2.99
CA ALA A 110 44.20 54.04 -1.85
C ALA A 110 42.86 53.44 -2.30
N GLN A 111 42.19 54.07 -3.27
CA GLN A 111 40.97 53.53 -3.87
C GLN A 111 41.22 52.23 -4.63
N TRP A 112 42.33 52.15 -5.36
CA TRP A 112 42.74 50.92 -6.04
C TRP A 112 43.00 49.77 -5.05
N LEU A 113 43.70 50.04 -3.94
CA LEU A 113 43.97 49.04 -2.89
C LEU A 113 42.67 48.49 -2.27
N LEU A 114 41.72 49.39 -1.97
CA LEU A 114 40.42 49.00 -1.42
C LEU A 114 39.61 48.14 -2.41
N SER A 115 39.66 48.46 -3.70
CA SER A 115 39.00 47.67 -4.73
C SER A 115 39.56 46.25 -4.83
N GLN A 116 40.88 46.09 -4.68
CA GLN A 116 41.54 44.79 -4.71
C GLN A 116 41.21 43.96 -3.46
N ALA A 117 41.13 44.60 -2.30
CA ALA A 117 40.69 43.95 -1.06
C ALA A 117 39.24 43.45 -1.18
N HIS A 118 38.33 44.26 -1.74
CA HIS A 118 36.95 43.85 -1.97
C HIS A 118 36.83 42.70 -2.97
N ARG A 119 37.58 42.74 -4.08
CA ARG A 119 37.61 41.64 -5.07
C ARG A 119 38.09 40.32 -4.46
N TRP A 120 39.14 40.37 -3.64
CA TRP A 120 39.65 39.17 -2.97
C TRP A 120 38.62 38.57 -1.99
N ALA A 121 37.91 39.42 -1.25
CA ALA A 121 36.85 38.99 -0.35
C ALA A 121 35.67 38.35 -1.09
N ASP A 122 35.23 38.95 -2.20
CA ASP A 122 34.12 38.45 -3.01
C ASP A 122 34.45 37.10 -3.67
N ASP A 123 35.66 36.92 -4.19
CA ASP A 123 36.07 35.65 -4.81
C ASP A 123 36.13 34.53 -3.76
N ARG A 124 36.62 34.81 -2.55
CA ARG A 124 36.63 33.86 -1.43
C ARG A 124 35.21 33.48 -0.99
N TYR A 125 34.30 34.46 -0.95
CA TYR A 125 32.90 34.23 -0.60
C TYR A 125 32.20 33.37 -1.65
N LYS A 126 32.39 33.67 -2.94
CA LYS A 126 31.82 32.90 -4.05
C LYS A 126 32.29 31.45 -4.00
N ASP A 127 33.59 31.19 -3.89
CA ASP A 127 34.14 29.82 -3.84
C ASP A 127 33.55 29.01 -2.67
N ASN A 128 33.46 29.60 -1.47
CA ASN A 128 32.83 28.94 -0.33
C ASN A 128 31.34 28.62 -0.57
N VAL A 129 30.60 29.52 -1.19
CA VAL A 129 29.18 29.30 -1.54
C VAL A 129 29.03 28.21 -2.61
N PHE A 130 29.90 28.19 -3.62
CA PHE A 130 29.91 27.13 -4.64
C PHE A 130 30.22 25.76 -4.02
N GLN A 131 31.26 25.67 -3.19
CA GLN A 131 31.60 24.42 -2.49
C GLN A 131 30.49 23.96 -1.55
N SER A 132 29.82 24.89 -0.86
CA SER A 132 28.67 24.58 -0.02
C SER A 132 27.51 24.00 -0.84
N LYS A 133 27.16 24.64 -1.96
CA LYS A 133 26.11 24.13 -2.87
C LYS A 133 26.46 22.77 -3.46
N GLU A 134 27.70 22.56 -3.88
CA GLU A 134 28.17 21.27 -4.40
C GLU A 134 28.01 20.16 -3.35
N ARG A 135 28.39 20.41 -2.09
CA ARG A 135 28.19 19.44 -1.00
C ARG A 135 26.71 19.10 -0.81
N VAL A 136 25.82 20.09 -0.83
CA VAL A 136 24.37 19.86 -0.72
C VAL A 136 23.86 18.99 -1.86
N PHE A 137 24.29 19.24 -3.11
CA PHE A 137 23.90 18.40 -4.24
C PHE A 137 24.44 16.98 -4.12
N GLN A 138 25.70 16.80 -3.72
CA GLN A 138 26.29 15.49 -3.48
C GLN A 138 25.57 14.71 -2.37
N ASP A 139 25.23 15.39 -1.28
CA ASP A 139 24.49 14.79 -0.16
C ASP A 139 23.07 14.40 -0.58
N ASN A 140 22.39 15.23 -1.39
CA ASN A 140 21.09 14.88 -1.96
C ASN A 140 21.16 13.67 -2.90
N ILE A 141 22.20 13.56 -3.73
CA ILE A 141 22.42 12.39 -4.60
C ILE A 141 22.66 11.14 -3.75
N LYS A 142 23.50 11.22 -2.72
CA LYS A 142 23.75 10.11 -1.80
C LYS A 142 22.48 9.69 -1.07
N LEU A 143 21.71 10.65 -0.57
CA LEU A 143 20.44 10.41 0.12
C LEU A 143 19.43 9.73 -0.82
N SER A 144 19.31 10.22 -2.06
CA SER A 144 18.44 9.60 -3.06
C SER A 144 18.87 8.17 -3.39
N LYS A 145 20.17 7.91 -3.57
CA LYS A 145 20.69 6.55 -3.77
C LYS A 145 20.40 5.64 -2.58
N LEU A 146 20.63 6.12 -1.36
CA LEU A 146 20.38 5.36 -0.14
C LEU A 146 18.89 5.04 0.00
N LYS A 147 18.02 6.00 -0.32
CA LYS A 147 16.57 5.80 -0.32
C LYS A 147 16.15 4.75 -1.35
N VAL A 148 16.63 4.83 -2.59
CA VAL A 148 16.32 3.82 -3.62
C VAL A 148 16.82 2.43 -3.19
N GLN A 149 18.01 2.32 -2.60
CA GLN A 149 18.50 1.04 -2.08
C GLN A 149 17.64 0.50 -0.94
N SER A 150 17.19 1.36 -0.03
CA SER A 150 16.27 0.99 1.03
C SER A 150 14.92 0.52 0.48
N ASP A 151 14.34 1.27 -0.45
CA ASP A 151 13.06 0.94 -1.09
C ASP A 151 13.18 -0.40 -1.85
N MET A 152 14.27 -0.62 -2.59
CA MET A 152 14.54 -1.89 -3.26
C MET A 152 14.72 -3.05 -2.28
N ALA A 153 15.37 -2.84 -1.14
CA ALA A 153 15.52 -3.87 -0.12
C ALA A 153 14.16 -4.26 0.47
N VAL A 154 13.31 -3.27 0.77
CA VAL A 154 11.94 -3.47 1.22
C VAL A 154 11.11 -4.21 0.16
N ASP A 155 11.19 -3.81 -1.11
CA ASP A 155 10.47 -4.48 -2.20
C ASP A 155 10.91 -5.93 -2.37
N VAL A 156 12.21 -6.23 -2.22
CA VAL A 156 12.74 -7.59 -2.25
C VAL A 156 12.24 -8.41 -1.06
N GLU A 157 12.18 -7.84 0.14
CA GLU A 157 11.62 -8.51 1.32
C GLU A 157 10.12 -8.78 1.15
N ILE A 158 9.35 -7.80 0.67
CA ILE A 158 7.92 -7.95 0.36
C ILE A 158 7.73 -9.04 -0.70
N ALA A 159 8.54 -9.05 -1.76
CA ALA A 159 8.47 -10.07 -2.80
C ALA A 159 8.77 -11.47 -2.25
N LYS A 160 9.75 -11.60 -1.35
CA LYS A 160 10.04 -12.87 -0.65
C LYS A 160 8.89 -13.31 0.23
N ILE A 161 8.33 -12.40 1.04
CA ILE A 161 7.19 -12.69 1.90
C ILE A 161 5.98 -13.11 1.06
N ASN A 162 5.70 -12.42 -0.05
CA ASN A 162 4.60 -12.80 -0.95
C ASN A 162 4.83 -14.15 -1.62
N ALA A 163 6.06 -14.47 -2.02
CA ALA A 163 6.41 -15.79 -2.56
C ALA A 163 6.17 -16.89 -1.51
N ASP A 164 6.58 -16.67 -0.26
CA ASP A 164 6.39 -17.61 0.84
C ASP A 164 4.90 -17.81 1.16
N ILE A 165 4.14 -16.71 1.25
CA ILE A 165 2.68 -16.75 1.40
C ILE A 165 2.03 -17.53 0.26
N GLN A 166 2.45 -17.31 -0.99
CA GLN A 166 1.90 -18.04 -2.13
C GLN A 166 2.18 -19.55 -2.01
N THR A 167 3.41 -19.93 -1.62
CA THR A 167 3.73 -21.35 -1.42
C THR A 167 2.93 -21.99 -0.30
N GLU A 168 2.71 -21.27 0.80
CA GLU A 168 1.92 -21.77 1.93
C GLU A 168 0.43 -21.86 1.58
N VAL A 169 -0.09 -20.91 0.81
CA VAL A 169 -1.47 -20.97 0.27
C VAL A 169 -1.64 -22.15 -0.69
N GLU A 170 -0.67 -22.40 -1.58
CA GLU A 170 -0.70 -23.55 -2.47
C GLU A 170 -0.61 -24.87 -1.69
N ARG A 171 0.22 -24.92 -0.65
CA ARG A 171 0.30 -26.05 0.27
C ARG A 171 -1.02 -26.28 1.00
N GLY A 172 -1.62 -25.24 1.58
CA GLY A 172 -2.92 -25.31 2.25
C GLY A 172 -4.04 -25.78 1.30
N LYS A 173 -4.05 -25.31 0.05
CA LYS A 173 -4.99 -25.82 -0.97
C LYS A 173 -4.77 -27.29 -1.28
N ARG A 174 -3.53 -27.77 -1.39
CA ARG A 174 -3.22 -29.20 -1.59
C ARG A 174 -3.68 -30.04 -0.41
N GLU A 175 -3.44 -29.57 0.81
CA GLU A 175 -3.87 -30.26 2.04
C GLU A 175 -5.41 -30.32 2.14
N GLN A 176 -6.12 -29.26 1.73
CA GLN A 176 -7.59 -29.26 1.63
C GLN A 176 -8.10 -30.27 0.59
N ILE A 177 -7.55 -30.26 -0.63
CA ILE A 177 -7.94 -31.21 -1.69
C ILE A 177 -7.69 -32.66 -1.23
N LEU A 178 -6.55 -32.91 -0.58
CA LEU A 178 -6.24 -34.24 -0.03
C LEU A 178 -7.22 -34.63 1.08
N THR A 179 -7.66 -33.68 1.91
CA THR A 179 -8.65 -33.94 2.97
C THR A 179 -10.03 -34.23 2.38
N GLU A 180 -10.47 -33.46 1.38
CA GLU A 180 -11.73 -33.69 0.67
C GLU A 180 -11.73 -35.06 -0.04
N GLU A 181 -10.64 -35.41 -0.73
CA GLU A 181 -10.48 -36.71 -1.37
C GLU A 181 -10.46 -37.87 -0.35
N LEU A 182 -9.83 -37.67 0.81
CA LEU A 182 -9.85 -38.65 1.89
C LEU A 182 -11.27 -38.83 2.46
N GLU A 183 -12.03 -37.74 2.59
CA GLU A 183 -13.40 -37.75 3.08
C GLU A 183 -14.36 -38.44 2.11
N THR A 184 -14.22 -38.20 0.80
CA THR A 184 -15.00 -38.91 -0.23
C THR A 184 -14.67 -40.40 -0.24
N GLN A 185 -13.38 -40.77 -0.15
CA GLN A 185 -12.96 -42.17 -0.06
C GLN A 185 -13.50 -42.85 1.20
N LYS A 186 -13.45 -42.16 2.35
CA LYS A 186 -14.02 -42.66 3.60
C LYS A 186 -15.52 -42.92 3.46
N LYS A 187 -16.26 -41.99 2.87
CA LYS A 187 -17.71 -42.14 2.63
C LYS A 187 -18.03 -43.33 1.73
N ILE A 188 -17.28 -43.50 0.63
CA ILE A 188 -17.44 -44.65 -0.28
C ILE A 188 -17.16 -45.97 0.47
N LEU A 189 -16.15 -45.98 1.34
CA LEU A 189 -15.81 -47.16 2.14
C LEU A 189 -16.91 -47.48 3.15
N ASP A 190 -17.45 -46.47 3.83
CA ASP A 190 -18.56 -46.61 4.78
C ASP A 190 -19.82 -47.16 4.08
N GLU A 191 -20.18 -46.62 2.90
CA GLU A 191 -21.28 -47.14 2.08
C GLU A 191 -21.05 -48.61 1.66
N LYS A 192 -19.81 -48.97 1.34
CA LYS A 192 -19.46 -50.36 0.99
C LYS A 192 -19.52 -51.29 2.19
N ILE A 193 -19.12 -50.84 3.37
CA ILE A 193 -19.26 -51.58 4.62
C ILE A 193 -20.73 -51.83 4.93
N GLU A 194 -21.58 -50.80 4.81
CA GLU A 194 -23.02 -50.93 5.02
C GLU A 194 -23.65 -51.94 4.05
N LEU A 195 -23.32 -51.84 2.77
CA LEU A 195 -23.81 -52.76 1.74
C LEU A 195 -23.33 -54.21 1.96
N LEU A 196 -22.08 -54.40 2.35
CA LEU A 196 -21.55 -55.72 2.69
C LEU A 196 -22.19 -56.30 3.96
N THR A 197 -22.46 -55.45 4.96
CA THR A 197 -23.13 -55.85 6.20
C THR A 197 -24.54 -56.32 5.90
N LYS A 198 -25.29 -55.58 5.06
CA LYS A 198 -26.63 -55.98 4.63
C LYS A 198 -26.61 -57.30 3.86
N LYS A 199 -25.68 -57.47 2.91
CA LYS A 199 -25.54 -58.74 2.17
C LYS A 199 -25.23 -59.92 3.09
N LEU A 200 -24.40 -59.69 4.11
CA LEU A 200 -24.07 -60.71 5.10
C LEU A 200 -25.30 -61.08 5.95
N GLU A 201 -26.16 -60.11 6.30
CA GLU A 201 -27.41 -60.38 7.01
C GLU A 201 -28.40 -61.16 6.14
N ASP A 202 -28.56 -60.77 4.88
CA ASP A 202 -29.41 -61.49 3.90
C ASP A 202 -28.91 -62.93 3.72
N GLU A 203 -27.61 -63.14 3.51
CA GLU A 203 -27.02 -64.48 3.34
C GLU A 203 -27.14 -65.34 4.62
N LYS A 204 -27.07 -64.74 5.81
CA LYS A 204 -27.35 -65.44 7.07
C LYS A 204 -28.81 -65.86 7.18
N ALA A 205 -29.75 -65.00 6.79
CA ALA A 205 -31.17 -65.32 6.80
C ALA A 205 -31.47 -66.49 5.84
N ASP A 206 -30.91 -66.45 4.63
CA ASP A 206 -31.01 -67.53 3.65
C ASP A 206 -30.41 -68.84 4.21
N PHE A 207 -29.26 -68.75 4.89
CA PHE A 207 -28.63 -69.92 5.51
C PHE A 207 -29.48 -70.52 6.65
N GLU A 208 -30.12 -69.68 7.47
CA GLU A 208 -31.05 -70.15 8.50
C GLU A 208 -32.30 -70.81 7.91
N GLU A 209 -32.82 -70.30 6.79
CA GLU A 209 -33.92 -70.92 6.06
C GLU A 209 -33.53 -72.29 5.50
N LEU A 210 -32.37 -72.38 4.84
CA LEU A 210 -31.83 -73.66 4.35
C LEU A 210 -31.58 -74.66 5.48
N LEU A 211 -31.16 -74.22 6.66
CA LEU A 211 -31.03 -75.08 7.83
C LEU A 211 -32.39 -75.64 8.29
N LYS A 212 -33.45 -74.82 8.30
CA LYS A 212 -34.81 -75.26 8.62
C LYS A 212 -35.33 -76.26 7.59
N GLU A 213 -35.11 -76.00 6.30
CA GLU A 213 -35.50 -76.94 5.24
C GLU A 213 -34.76 -78.27 5.37
N LYS A 214 -33.44 -78.23 5.63
CA LYS A 214 -32.64 -79.44 5.86
C LYS A 214 -33.17 -80.25 7.05
N GLN A 215 -33.53 -79.59 8.15
CA GLN A 215 -34.13 -80.25 9.32
C GLN A 215 -35.47 -80.90 8.96
N LYS A 216 -36.37 -80.18 8.27
CA LYS A 216 -37.64 -80.75 7.77
C LYS A 216 -37.41 -81.99 6.92
N ILE A 217 -36.43 -81.95 6.00
CA ILE A 217 -36.09 -83.10 5.15
C ILE A 217 -35.55 -84.27 5.99
N GLN A 218 -34.74 -84.02 7.02
CA GLN A 218 -34.26 -85.06 7.92
C GLN A 218 -35.42 -85.70 8.70
N ASP A 219 -36.35 -84.90 9.23
CA ASP A 219 -37.52 -85.39 9.96
C ASP A 219 -38.42 -86.24 9.05
N ILE A 220 -38.66 -85.76 7.82
CA ILE A 220 -39.37 -86.52 6.79
C ILE A 220 -38.66 -87.83 6.47
N ALA A 221 -37.33 -87.82 6.30
CA ALA A 221 -36.57 -89.03 6.03
C ALA A 221 -36.68 -90.06 7.17
N ILE A 222 -36.61 -89.61 8.43
CA ILE A 222 -36.83 -90.47 9.60
C ILE A 222 -38.24 -91.06 9.55
N ASN A 223 -39.27 -90.24 9.32
CA ASN A 223 -40.65 -90.72 9.21
C ASN A 223 -40.82 -91.75 8.07
N VAL A 224 -40.24 -91.50 6.90
CA VAL A 224 -40.25 -92.47 5.79
C VAL A 224 -39.53 -93.76 6.16
N THR A 225 -38.37 -93.70 6.83
CA THR A 225 -37.66 -94.92 7.26
C THR A 225 -38.45 -95.73 8.30
N THR A 226 -39.12 -95.05 9.24
CA THR A 226 -39.97 -95.74 10.24
C THR A 226 -41.20 -96.36 9.60
N LEU A 227 -41.83 -95.68 8.63
CA LEU A 227 -42.91 -96.25 7.81
C LEU A 227 -42.45 -97.48 7.03
N LEU A 228 -41.27 -97.42 6.41
CA LEU A 228 -40.70 -98.56 5.69
C LEU A 228 -40.44 -99.74 6.63
N GLU A 229 -39.90 -99.49 7.84
CA GLU A 229 -39.72 -100.53 8.85
C GLU A 229 -41.06 -101.15 9.26
N LYS A 230 -42.10 -100.34 9.52
CA LYS A 230 -43.46 -100.83 9.80
C LYS A 230 -44.00 -101.69 8.66
N ALA A 231 -43.82 -101.24 7.41
CA ALA A 231 -44.29 -101.95 6.22
C ALA A 231 -43.58 -103.31 6.04
N LEU A 232 -42.27 -103.38 6.29
CA LEU A 232 -41.50 -104.62 6.23
C LEU A 232 -41.87 -105.62 7.35
N ARG A 233 -42.49 -105.16 8.44
CA ARG A 233 -42.97 -105.98 9.56
C ARG A 233 -44.44 -106.42 9.44
N LEU A 234 -45.13 -106.06 8.35
CA LEU A 234 -46.52 -106.45 8.12
C LEU A 234 -46.63 -107.96 7.88
N ASP A 235 -46.93 -108.68 8.96
CA ASP A 235 -47.56 -110.00 8.92
C ASP A 235 -49.07 -109.76 8.80
N ASP A 236 -49.66 -110.27 7.73
CA ASP A 236 -51.03 -110.11 7.21
C ASP A 236 -52.10 -109.55 8.20
N ARG A 237 -52.81 -108.50 7.75
CA ARG A 237 -54.11 -107.91 8.23
C ARG A 237 -54.14 -106.50 8.85
N ARG A 238 -53.02 -105.82 9.10
CA ARG A 238 -53.06 -104.34 9.33
C ARG A 238 -53.01 -103.61 7.99
N SER A 239 -54.06 -102.83 7.74
CA SER A 239 -54.43 -102.37 6.41
C SER A 239 -53.35 -101.51 5.78
N VAL A 240 -53.01 -101.81 4.53
CA VAL A 240 -52.29 -100.91 3.60
C VAL A 240 -52.84 -99.48 3.68
N GLN A 241 -54.13 -99.33 4.01
CA GLN A 241 -54.77 -98.06 4.30
C GLN A 241 -54.12 -97.25 5.43
N GLN A 242 -53.79 -97.86 6.58
CA GLN A 242 -53.14 -97.13 7.68
C GLN A 242 -51.79 -96.55 7.25
N LEU A 243 -51.06 -97.26 6.38
CA LEU A 243 -49.84 -96.74 5.78
C LEU A 243 -50.12 -95.64 4.75
N VAL A 244 -51.17 -95.77 3.94
CA VAL A 244 -51.57 -94.74 2.95
C VAL A 244 -52.02 -93.44 3.64
N ASP A 245 -52.71 -93.55 4.77
CA ASP A 245 -53.12 -92.40 5.58
C ASP A 245 -51.90 -91.74 6.25
N GLU A 246 -51.00 -92.53 6.89
CA GLU A 246 -49.75 -92.01 7.47
C GLU A 246 -48.82 -91.37 6.41
N ILE A 247 -48.83 -91.86 5.16
CA ILE A 247 -48.08 -91.25 4.04
C ILE A 247 -48.75 -89.95 3.56
N SER A 248 -50.08 -89.92 3.49
CA SER A 248 -50.84 -88.73 3.07
C SER A 248 -50.70 -87.58 4.08
N ASP A 249 -50.46 -87.88 5.35
CA ASP A 249 -50.20 -86.87 6.39
C ASP A 249 -48.78 -86.26 6.31
N LEU A 250 -47.82 -86.98 5.71
CA LEU A 250 -46.44 -86.52 5.58
C LEU A 250 -46.18 -85.67 4.33
N PHE A 251 -46.99 -85.83 3.29
CA PHE A 251 -46.79 -85.18 1.99
C PHE A 251 -48.15 -84.82 1.37
N SER A 252 -48.30 -83.57 0.92
CA SER A 252 -49.47 -83.19 0.13
C SER A 252 -49.46 -83.92 -1.22
N VAL A 253 -50.64 -84.18 -1.77
CA VAL A 253 -50.80 -84.70 -3.15
C VAL A 253 -50.11 -83.77 -4.16
N GLU A 254 -50.16 -82.46 -3.91
CA GLU A 254 -49.49 -81.44 -4.73
C GLU A 254 -47.95 -81.53 -4.67
N ASP A 255 -47.38 -81.89 -3.51
CA ASP A 255 -45.94 -82.07 -3.33
C ASP A 255 -45.42 -83.28 -4.11
N PHE A 256 -46.22 -84.34 -4.18
CA PHE A 256 -45.93 -85.52 -4.98
C PHE A 256 -45.95 -85.19 -6.47
N GLU A 257 -46.98 -84.50 -6.96
CA GLU A 257 -47.09 -84.13 -8.37
C GLU A 257 -45.93 -83.23 -8.84
N LEU A 258 -45.60 -82.19 -8.07
CA LEU A 258 -44.46 -81.31 -8.36
C LEU A 258 -43.13 -82.06 -8.34
N SER A 259 -42.95 -82.97 -7.39
CA SER A 259 -41.74 -83.80 -7.31
C SER A 259 -41.64 -84.81 -8.44
N GLU A 260 -42.75 -85.38 -8.88
CA GLU A 260 -42.80 -86.29 -10.04
C GLU A 260 -42.50 -85.55 -11.34
N GLN A 261 -43.04 -84.35 -11.54
CA GLN A 261 -42.71 -83.52 -12.70
C GLN A 261 -41.21 -83.16 -12.73
N ARG A 262 -40.66 -82.73 -11.58
CA ARG A 262 -39.24 -82.41 -11.45
C ARG A 262 -38.33 -83.62 -11.71
N ASN A 263 -38.69 -84.79 -11.19
CA ASN A 263 -37.91 -86.02 -11.40
C ASN A 263 -38.04 -86.57 -12.82
N ALA A 264 -39.23 -86.47 -13.44
CA ALA A 264 -39.45 -86.86 -14.84
C ALA A 264 -38.60 -86.00 -15.79
N LEU A 265 -38.48 -84.69 -15.52
CA LEU A 265 -37.60 -83.79 -16.26
C LEU A 265 -36.12 -84.11 -16.06
N LYS A 266 -35.70 -84.47 -14.84
CA LYS A 266 -34.30 -84.74 -14.50
C LYS A 266 -33.79 -86.11 -14.99
N ASN A 267 -34.63 -87.14 -14.91
CA ASN A 267 -34.22 -88.53 -15.12
C ASN A 267 -34.86 -89.19 -16.35
N GLY A 268 -35.82 -88.54 -17.04
CA GLY A 268 -36.46 -89.05 -18.26
C GLY A 268 -37.36 -90.29 -18.07
N ILE A 269 -37.58 -90.74 -16.84
CA ILE A 269 -38.41 -91.92 -16.52
C ILE A 269 -39.83 -91.45 -16.23
N ARG A 270 -40.77 -91.75 -17.14
CA ARG A 270 -42.21 -91.64 -16.89
C ARG A 270 -42.69 -92.89 -16.17
N LYS A 271 -43.14 -92.75 -14.92
CA LYS A 271 -43.86 -93.84 -14.23
C LYS A 271 -45.14 -94.19 -15.01
N LYS A 272 -45.52 -95.48 -15.01
CA LYS A 272 -46.76 -95.97 -15.64
C LYS A 272 -48.04 -95.49 -14.93
N ARG A 273 -47.93 -95.07 -13.67
CA ARG A 273 -49.03 -94.65 -12.81
C ARG A 273 -48.53 -93.59 -11.84
N SER A 274 -49.31 -92.54 -11.62
CA SER A 274 -49.01 -91.49 -10.65
C SER A 274 -49.17 -92.00 -9.21
N VAL A 275 -48.37 -91.49 -8.27
CA VAL A 275 -48.54 -91.78 -6.85
C VAL A 275 -49.90 -91.27 -6.35
N ALA A 276 -50.39 -90.14 -6.87
CA ALA A 276 -51.70 -89.60 -6.56
C ALA A 276 -52.83 -90.55 -7.01
N GLU A 277 -52.75 -91.07 -8.23
CA GLU A 277 -53.71 -92.05 -8.77
C GLU A 277 -53.75 -93.36 -7.97
N PHE A 278 -52.60 -93.77 -7.40
CA PHE A 278 -52.54 -94.95 -6.54
C PHE A 278 -53.18 -94.69 -5.17
N ILE A 279 -52.91 -93.53 -4.57
CA ILE A 279 -53.51 -93.14 -3.28
C ILE A 279 -55.04 -93.02 -3.42
N GLU A 280 -55.54 -92.42 -4.51
CA GLU A 280 -56.97 -92.31 -4.78
C GLU A 280 -57.62 -93.68 -4.98
N GLU A 281 -57.02 -94.58 -5.76
CA GLU A 281 -57.58 -95.93 -5.97
C GLU A 281 -57.65 -96.74 -4.68
N VAL A 282 -56.62 -96.66 -3.83
CA VAL A 282 -56.62 -97.37 -2.53
C VAL A 282 -57.75 -96.85 -1.64
N LYS A 283 -57.99 -95.52 -1.63
CA LYS A 283 -59.13 -94.92 -0.93
C LYS A 283 -60.49 -95.33 -1.53
N LEU A 284 -60.59 -95.39 -2.86
CA LEU A 284 -61.84 -95.73 -3.58
C LEU A 284 -62.24 -97.20 -3.40
N ASN A 285 -61.26 -98.12 -3.42
CA ASN A 285 -61.50 -99.54 -3.18
C ASN A 285 -62.06 -99.82 -1.78
N GLN A 286 -61.84 -98.92 -0.82
CA GLN A 286 -62.39 -99.04 0.53
C GLN A 286 -63.83 -98.52 0.63
N SER A 287 -64.20 -97.44 -0.08
CA SER A 287 -65.60 -97.00 -0.16
C SER A 287 -66.47 -98.07 -0.80
N GLU A 288 -66.00 -98.72 -1.86
CA GLU A 288 -66.74 -99.81 -2.51
C GLU A 288 -66.88 -101.04 -1.58
N THR A 289 -65.82 -101.44 -0.87
CA THR A 289 -65.89 -102.58 0.07
C THR A 289 -66.71 -102.30 1.34
N SER A 290 -66.82 -101.04 1.77
CA SER A 290 -67.70 -100.65 2.88
C SER A 290 -69.16 -100.51 2.45
N GLU A 291 -69.44 -100.04 1.23
CA GLU A 291 -70.79 -100.04 0.64
C GLU A 291 -71.33 -101.46 0.37
N ILE A 292 -70.48 -102.38 -0.13
CA ILE A 292 -70.87 -103.79 -0.35
C ILE A 292 -71.19 -104.52 0.97
N ASN A 293 -70.51 -104.18 2.07
CA ASN A 293 -70.82 -104.74 3.40
C ASN A 293 -72.07 -104.13 4.04
N LEU A 294 -72.48 -102.93 3.62
CA LEU A 294 -73.73 -102.28 4.06
C LEU A 294 -74.96 -102.76 3.29
N GLN A 295 -74.83 -103.17 2.02
CA GLN A 295 -75.93 -103.78 1.24
C GLN A 295 -76.18 -105.26 1.57
N ASN A 296 -75.23 -105.95 2.21
CA ASN A 296 -75.34 -107.37 2.58
C ASN A 296 -75.76 -107.61 4.04
N LYS A 297 -76.42 -106.63 4.67
CA LYS A 297 -76.89 -106.67 6.06
C LYS A 297 -78.38 -106.30 6.14
#